data_AF-A0A932H7Q9-F1
#
_entry.id   AF-A0A932H7Q9-F1
#
_cell.length_a   1.000
_cell.length_b   1.000
_cell.length_c   1.000
_cell.angle_alpha   90.00
_cell.angle_beta   90.00
_cell.angle_gamma   90.00
#
_symmetry.space_group_name_H-M   'P 1'
#
loop_
_entity.id
_entity.type
_entity.pdbx_description
1 polymer ?
#
loop_
_entity_poly.entity_id
_entity_poly.type
_entity_poly.pdbx_seq_one_letter_code
_entity_poly.pdbx_strand_id
1 'polypeptide(L)'
;MPDATRIPFITGHFLILVPVILNRTKAFRFIVDTGAQRIIISHDVADTLGLDIAHPLRFEAIVTAERQTAPAPVVRLDSVQMGGL
;
A
#
# COMPACT_ATOMS: atom_id res chain seq x y z
N MET A 1 6.90 14.57 -25.26
CA MET A 1 6.63 13.97 -23.95
C MET A 1 5.16 14.25 -23.67
N PRO A 2 4.28 13.25 -23.51
CA PRO A 2 2.90 13.55 -23.11
C PRO A 2 2.93 14.27 -21.76
N ASP A 3 1.94 15.11 -21.48
CA ASP A 3 1.78 15.86 -20.23
C ASP A 3 1.94 14.93 -19.02
N ALA A 4 3.10 15.01 -18.37
CA ALA A 4 3.36 14.23 -17.17
C ALA A 4 2.58 14.86 -16.01
N THR A 5 1.57 14.16 -15.51
CA THR A 5 0.93 14.52 -14.24
C THR A 5 1.95 14.38 -13.11
N ARG A 6 2.16 15.47 -12.38
CA ARG A 6 3.07 15.48 -11.23
C ARG A 6 2.30 15.10 -9.96
N ILE A 7 2.79 14.09 -9.26
CA ILE A 7 2.26 13.70 -7.95
C ILE A 7 3.21 14.25 -6.87
N PRO A 8 2.73 15.03 -5.89
CA PRO A 8 3.56 15.48 -4.79
C PRO A 8 4.00 14.28 -3.93
N PHE A 9 5.26 14.28 -3.52
CA PHE A 9 5.83 13.28 -2.63
C PHE A 9 6.69 13.93 -1.55
N ILE A 10 6.86 13.22 -0.43
CA ILE A 10 7.73 13.64 0.67
C ILE A 10 8.98 12.77 0.62
N THR A 11 10.15 13.38 0.70
CA THR A 11 11.42 12.66 0.83
C THR A 11 11.89 12.64 2.27
N GLY A 12 12.18 11.46 2.80
CA GLY A 12 13.06 11.27 3.97
C GLY A 12 14.39 10.67 3.51
N HIS A 13 15.44 10.72 4.34
CA HIS A 13 16.82 10.34 4.00
C HIS A 13 16.99 9.28 2.89
N PHE A 14 16.27 8.16 2.97
CA PHE A 14 16.29 7.08 1.97
C PHE A 14 14.90 6.63 1.50
N LEU A 15 13.85 7.41 1.78
CA LEU A 15 12.47 7.01 1.53
C LEU A 15 11.73 8.07 0.71
N ILE A 16 10.95 7.60 -0.26
CA ILE A 16 9.94 8.41 -0.95
C ILE A 16 8.58 8.00 -0.40
N LEU A 17 7.86 8.97 0.15
CA LEU A 17 6.50 8.81 0.64
C LEU A 17 5.51 9.46 -0.31
N VAL A 18 4.52 8.71 -0.76
CA VAL A 18 3.44 9.20 -1.62
C VAL A 18 2.10 9.15 -0.88
N PRO A 19 1.26 10.19 -0.97
CA PRO A 19 -0.11 10.13 -0.47
C PRO A 19 -0.96 9.27 -1.40
N VAL A 20 -1.66 8.29 -0.82
CA VAL A 20 -2.53 7.35 -1.53
C VAL A 20 -3.88 7.31 -0.84
N ILE A 21 -4.97 7.50 -1.60
CA ILE A 21 -6.33 7.31 -1.10
C ILE A 21 -6.73 5.87 -1.39
N LEU A 22 -7.12 5.15 -0.33
CA LEU A 22 -7.60 3.77 -0.42
C LEU A 22 -9.10 3.70 -0.18
N ASN A 23 -9.80 2.89 -0.97
CA ASN A 23 -11.25 2.67 -0.85
C ASN A 23 -12.07 3.98 -0.81
N ARG A 24 -11.61 5.04 -1.49
CA ARG A 24 -12.21 6.39 -1.48
C ARG A 24 -12.39 6.98 -0.06
N THR A 25 -11.52 6.61 0.87
CA THR A 25 -11.55 7.09 2.27
C THR A 25 -10.59 8.27 2.48
N LYS A 26 -9.59 8.12 3.35
CA LYS A 26 -8.56 9.12 3.65
C LYS A 26 -7.25 8.80 2.94
N ALA A 27 -6.37 9.79 2.88
CA ALA A 27 -5.01 9.61 2.39
C ALA A 27 -4.14 8.90 3.45
N PHE A 28 -3.37 7.91 3.00
CA PHE A 28 -2.33 7.23 3.74
C PHE A 28 -0.97 7.51 3.09
N ARG A 29 0.10 7.54 3.87
CA ARG A 29 1.45 7.70 3.35
C ARG A 29 2.04 6.34 3.05
N PHE A 30 2.34 6.08 1.79
CA PHE A 30 2.99 4.85 1.33
C PHE A 30 4.46 5.07 1.03
N ILE A 31 5.29 4.11 1.42
CA ILE A 31 6.67 4.03 0.96
C ILE A 31 6.66 3.49 -0.47
N VAL A 32 7.40 4.13 -1.37
CA VAL A 32 7.68 3.59 -2.70
C VAL A 32 8.77 2.53 -2.58
N ASP A 33 8.40 1.27 -2.81
CA ASP A 33 9.30 0.12 -2.78
C ASP A 33 9.30 -0.57 -4.15
N THR A 34 10.37 -0.40 -4.93
CA THR A 34 10.51 -1.03 -6.25
C THR A 34 10.74 -2.54 -6.18
N GLY A 35 11.07 -3.08 -5.00
CA GLY A 35 11.20 -4.52 -4.75
C GLY A 35 9.88 -5.19 -4.38
N ALA A 36 8.84 -4.43 -4.07
CA ALA A 36 7.53 -4.98 -3.68
C ALA A 36 6.70 -5.36 -4.92
N GLN A 37 6.17 -6.58 -4.92
CA GLN A 37 5.24 -7.05 -5.97
C GLN A 37 3.77 -6.70 -5.69
N ARG A 38 3.45 -6.32 -4.45
CA ARG A 38 2.10 -6.01 -3.99
C ARG A 38 2.10 -4.78 -3.10
N ILE A 39 0.94 -4.12 -3.00
CA ILE A 39 0.68 -3.16 -1.94
C ILE A 39 0.61 -3.91 -0.61
N ILE A 40 1.46 -3.54 0.33
CA ILE A 40 1.45 -4.06 1.70
C ILE A 40 0.96 -2.93 2.61
N ILE A 41 0.01 -3.24 3.49
CA ILE A 41 -0.52 -2.33 4.50
C ILE A 41 -0.36 -2.94 5.89
N SER A 42 -0.26 -2.10 6.91
CA SER A 42 -0.29 -2.57 8.29
C SER A 42 -1.70 -3.04 8.68
N HIS A 43 -1.77 -3.85 9.75
CA HIS A 43 -3.05 -4.24 10.35
C HIS A 43 -3.88 -3.00 10.75
N ASP A 44 -3.27 -1.98 11.36
CA ASP A 44 -3.97 -0.73 11.71
C ASP A 44 -4.63 -0.03 10.51
N VAL A 45 -3.99 -0.06 9.33
CA VAL A 45 -4.57 0.50 8.11
C VAL A 45 -5.72 -0.38 7.61
N ALA A 46 -5.59 -1.71 7.71
CA ALA A 46 -6.66 -2.64 7.36
C ALA A 46 -7.88 -2.45 8.28
N ASP A 47 -7.68 -2.31 9.58
CA ASP A 47 -8.73 -2.05 10.58
C ASP A 47 -9.40 -0.70 10.31
N THR A 48 -8.61 0.34 10.03
CA THR A 48 -9.13 1.67 9.66
C THR A 48 -10.01 1.62 8.41
N LEU A 49 -9.70 0.71 7.47
CA LEU A 49 -10.45 0.52 6.24
C LEU A 49 -11.62 -0.48 6.40
N GLY A 50 -11.76 -1.12 7.57
CA GLY A 50 -12.76 -2.15 7.81
C GLY A 50 -12.59 -3.38 6.91
N LEU A 51 -11.35 -3.73 6.55
CA LEU A 51 -11.08 -4.88 5.69
C LEU A 51 -11.26 -6.19 6.47
N ASP A 52 -11.97 -7.15 5.86
CA ASP A 52 -12.13 -8.49 6.44
C ASP A 52 -10.86 -9.31 6.27
N ILE A 53 -9.97 -9.24 7.27
CA ILE A 53 -8.75 -10.05 7.34
C ILE A 53 -9.02 -11.44 7.96
N ALA A 54 -10.21 -11.68 8.52
CA ALA A 54 -10.60 -12.96 9.08
C ALA A 54 -11.03 -13.96 7.99
N HIS A 55 -11.60 -13.46 6.89
CA HIS A 55 -11.94 -14.24 5.70
C HIS A 55 -11.21 -13.73 4.44
N PRO A 56 -9.87 -13.88 4.38
CA PRO A 56 -9.11 -13.39 3.24
C PRO A 56 -9.37 -14.23 1.99
N LEU A 57 -9.09 -13.64 0.82
CA LEU A 57 -9.18 -14.35 -0.46
C LEU A 57 -8.22 -15.55 -0.52
N ARG A 58 -7.06 -15.41 0.12
CA ARG A 58 -6.04 -16.43 0.34
C ARG A 58 -4.99 -15.91 1.32
N PHE A 59 -4.11 -16.78 1.78
CA PHE A 59 -2.87 -16.39 2.43
C PHE A 59 -1.71 -16.48 1.43
N GLU A 60 -0.79 -15.53 1.51
CA GLU A 60 0.48 -15.59 0.77
C GLU A 60 1.67 -15.50 1.72
N ALA A 61 2.69 -16.28 1.42
CA ALA A 61 3.97 -16.19 2.12
C ALA A 61 4.73 -14.96 1.62
N ILE A 62 4.99 -14.01 2.52
CA ILE A 62 5.80 -12.83 2.24
C ILE A 62 7.19 -13.04 2.84
N VAL A 63 8.21 -12.97 2.00
CA VAL A 63 9.61 -12.97 2.44
C VAL A 63 10.01 -11.53 2.72
N THR A 64 10.31 -11.21 3.97
CA THR A 64 10.75 -9.88 4.38
C THR A 64 12.24 -9.68 4.10
N ALA A 65 12.72 -8.44 4.21
CA ALA A 65 14.14 -8.11 4.03
C ALA A 65 15.07 -8.92 4.96
N GLU A 66 14.57 -9.33 6.13
CA GLU A 66 15.29 -10.17 7.10
C GLU A 66 15.27 -11.67 6.75
N ARG A 67 14.81 -12.04 5.55
CA ARG A 67 14.60 -13.42 5.07
C ARG A 67 13.62 -14.23 5.93
N GLN A 68 12.84 -13.57 6.76
CA GLN A 68 11.76 -14.20 7.50
C GLN A 68 10.55 -14.35 6.59
N THR A 69 9.89 -15.49 6.67
CA THR A 69 8.65 -15.73 5.92
C THR A 69 7.48 -15.61 6.87
N ALA A 70 6.52 -14.74 6.54
CA ALA A 70 5.30 -14.60 7.30
C ALA A 70 4.08 -14.79 6.39
N PRO A 71 3.03 -15.51 6.83
CA PRO A 71 1.77 -15.54 6.11
C PRO A 71 1.08 -14.18 6.23
N ALA A 72 0.66 -13.62 5.10
CA ALA A 72 -0.14 -12.40 5.05
C ALA A 72 -1.50 -12.67 4.40
N PRO A 73 -2.61 -12.18 4.98
CA PRO A 73 -3.93 -12.27 4.36
C PRO A 73 -3.98 -11.38 3.12
N VAL A 74 -4.41 -11.94 1.99
CA VAL A 74 -4.68 -11.18 0.77
C VAL A 74 -6.15 -10.77 0.76
N VAL A 75 -6.38 -9.45 0.77
CA VAL A 75 -7.71 -8.84 0.76
C VAL A 75 -7.88 -7.97 -0.49
N ARG A 76 -9.13 -7.67 -0.85
CA ARG A 76 -9.44 -6.79 -1.98
C ARG A 76 -9.46 -5.34 -1.52
N LEU A 77 -8.81 -4.46 -2.27
CA LEU A 77 -9.04 -3.02 -2.23
C LEU A 77 -9.98 -2.67 -3.37
N ASP A 78 -11.03 -1.91 -3.10
CA ASP A 78 -12.01 -1.50 -4.11
C ASP A 78 -11.49 -0.32 -4.95
N SER A 79 -10.56 0.48 -4.40
CA SER A 79 -9.87 1.53 -5.18
C SER A 79 -8.54 1.90 -4.56
N VAL A 80 -7.62 2.32 -5.43
CA VAL A 80 -6.33 2.90 -5.09
C VAL A 80 -6.17 4.15 -5.96
N GLN A 81 -6.04 5.32 -5.35
CA GLN A 81 -5.88 6.58 -6.05
C GLN A 81 -4.60 7.28 -5.60
N MET A 82 -3.81 7.74 -6.57
CA MET A 82 -2.60 8.53 -6.39
C MET A 82 -2.64 9.70 -7.37
N GLY A 83 -2.44 10.92 -6.87
CA GLY A 83 -2.68 12.12 -7.66
C GLY A 83 -4.16 12.32 -8.02
N GLY A 84 -4.40 13.09 -9.08
CA GLY A 84 -5.73 13.48 -9.52
C GLY A 84 -6.30 14.67 -8.73
N LEU A 85 -6.39 15.82 -9.40
CA LEU A 85 -7.58 16.67 -9.33
C LEU A 85 -8.56 16.14 -10.38
#